data_AF-D1JD98-F1
#
_entry.id   AF-D1JD98-F1
#
_cell.length_a   1.000
_cell.length_b   1.000
_cell.length_c   1.000
_cell.angle_alpha   90.00
_cell.angle_beta   90.00
_cell.angle_gamma   90.00
#
_symmetry.space_group_name_H-M   'P 1'
#
loop_
_entity.id
_entity.type
_entity.pdbx_description
1 polymer ?
#
loop_
_entity_poly.entity_id
_entity_poly.type
_entity_poly.pdbx_seq_one_letter_code
_entity_poly.pdbx_strand_id
1 'polypeptide(L)' 'MEKIPGWIERLLLPKLNEITGEIKALEAKIESVDNKVDVRIDAVDSRFDSLEAKLPVMEKMAEFEVLLVELEKKLASA' A
#
# COMPACT_ATOMS: atom_id res chain seq x y z
N MET A 1 -12.67 30.49 -44.74
CA MET A 1 -12.23 30.13 -43.38
C MET A 1 -13.07 30.97 -42.44
N GLU A 2 -14.10 30.38 -41.82
CA GLU A 2 -14.99 31.11 -40.90
C GLU A 2 -14.20 31.49 -39.65
N LYS A 3 -14.34 32.75 -39.22
CA LYS A 3 -13.70 33.24 -38.00
C LYS A 3 -14.47 32.69 -36.79
N ILE A 4 -13.74 32.30 -35.76
CA ILE A 4 -14.33 31.92 -34.47
C ILE A 4 -15.15 33.10 -33.94
N PRO A 5 -16.43 32.91 -33.59
CA PRO A 5 -17.23 33.94 -32.94
C PRO A 5 -16.56 34.51 -31.69
N GLY A 6 -16.52 35.83 -31.55
CA GLY A 6 -15.79 36.49 -30.44
C GLY A 6 -16.28 36.15 -29.02
N TRP A 7 -17.51 35.63 -28.88
CA TRP A 7 -18.01 35.13 -27.60
C TRP A 7 -17.30 33.83 -27.17
N ILE A 8 -16.90 32.99 -28.13
CA ILE A 8 -16.11 31.78 -27.86
C ILE A 8 -14.73 32.19 -27.33
N GLU A 9 -14.08 33.15 -27.98
CA GLU A 9 -12.76 33.62 -27.57
C GLU A 9 -12.76 34.28 -26.18
N ARG A 10 -13.79 35.09 -25.88
CA ARG A 10 -13.84 35.90 -24.65
C ARG A 10 -14.41 35.16 -23.45
N LEU A 11 -15.32 34.20 -23.67
CA LEU A 11 -16.06 33.56 -22.58
C LEU A 11 -15.73 32.06 -22.44
N LEU A 12 -15.63 31.33 -23.56
CA LEU A 12 -15.40 29.88 -23.50
C LEU A 12 -13.93 29.52 -23.34
N LEU A 13 -13.03 30.13 -24.13
CA LEU A 13 -11.60 29.77 -24.08
C LEU A 13 -10.98 29.92 -22.68
N PRO A 14 -11.25 30.99 -21.90
CA PRO A 14 -10.70 31.10 -20.55
C PRO A 14 -11.18 29.96 -19.63
N LYS A 15 -12.45 29.58 -19.71
CA LYS A 15 -13.02 28.48 -18.92
C LYS A 15 -12.44 27.13 -19.31
N LEU A 16 -12.21 26.90 -20.61
CA LEU A 16 -11.55 25.68 -21.08
C LEU A 16 -10.09 25.59 -20.60
N ASN A 17 -9.38 26.73 -20.57
CA ASN A 17 -8.02 26.79 -20.03
C ASN A 17 -7.98 26.49 -18.53
N GLU A 18 -8.94 27.04 -17.77
CA GLU A 18 -9.11 26.75 -16.33
C GLU A 18 -9.37 25.27 -16.10
N ILE A 19 -10.34 24.68 -16.82
CA ILE A 19 -10.63 23.24 -16.76
C ILE A 19 -9.39 22.40 -17.11
N THR A 20 -8.63 22.80 -18.13
CA THR A 20 -7.38 22.11 -18.49
C THR A 20 -6.36 22.17 -17.34
N GLY A 21 -6.29 23.30 -16.63
CA GLY A 21 -5.45 23.44 -15.44
C GLY A 21 -5.91 22.55 -14.28
N GLU A 22 -7.22 22.51 -14.02
CA GLU A 22 -7.80 21.63 -12.99
C GLU A 22 -7.58 20.16 -13.29
N ILE A 23 -7.73 19.72 -14.55
CA ILE A 23 -7.45 18.34 -14.97
C ILE A 23 -6.00 17.98 -14.69
N LYS A 24 -5.04 18.83 -15.06
CA LYS A 24 -3.61 18.61 -14.75
C LYS A 24 -3.33 18.52 -13.26
N ALA A 25 -4.01 19.34 -12.45
CA ALA A 25 -3.88 19.28 -11.00
C ALA A 25 -4.48 17.99 -10.42
N LEU A 26 -5.55 17.48 -11.00
CA LEU A 26 -6.14 16.19 -10.63
C LEU A 26 -5.22 15.02 -11.02
N GLU A 27 -4.65 15.03 -12.23
CA GLU A 27 -3.68 14.02 -12.68
C GLU A 27 -2.50 13.93 -11.70
N ALA A 28 -1.90 15.06 -11.31
CA ALA A 28 -0.80 15.09 -10.34
C ALA A 28 -1.22 14.57 -8.94
N LYS A 29 -2.46 14.84 -8.51
CA LYS A 29 -2.99 14.30 -7.25
C LYS A 29 -3.20 12.79 -7.33
N ILE A 30 -3.68 12.28 -8.46
CA ILE A 30 -3.87 10.85 -8.69
C ILE A 30 -2.50 10.15 -8.66
N GLU A 31 -1.51 10.66 -9.38
CA GLU A 31 -0.14 10.14 -9.36
C GLU A 31 0.46 10.16 -7.93
N SER A 32 0.21 11.22 -7.16
CA SER A 32 0.65 11.27 -5.76
C SER A 32 -0.03 10.23 -4.87
N VAL A 33 -1.30 9.92 -5.11
CA VAL A 33 -2.03 8.87 -4.38
C VAL A 33 -1.50 7.49 -4.78
N ASP A 34 -1.28 7.25 -6.07
CA ASP A 34 -0.75 6.00 -6.62
C ASP A 34 0.60 5.65 -5.97
N ASN A 35 1.55 6.58 -6.01
CA ASN A 35 2.85 6.42 -5.36
C ASN A 35 2.76 6.15 -3.84
N LYS A 36 1.80 6.78 -3.15
CA LYS A 36 1.58 6.54 -1.70
C LYS A 36 1.00 5.16 -1.44
N VAL A 37 0.20 4.63 -2.34
CA VAL A 37 -0.37 3.29 -2.26
C VAL A 37 0.74 2.27 -2.48
N ASP A 38 1.56 2.43 -3.52
CA ASP A 38 2.70 1.54 -3.80
C ASP A 38 3.64 1.42 -2.60
N VAL A 39 4.10 2.55 -2.05
CA VAL A 39 4.96 2.57 -0.86
C VAL A 39 4.32 1.85 0.34
N ARG A 40 3.00 1.94 0.50
CA ARG A 40 2.29 1.25 1.59
C ARG A 40 2.20 -0.25 1.33
N ILE A 41 2.01 -0.67 0.08
CA ILE A 41 1.98 -2.08 -0.31
C ILE A 41 3.36 -2.69 -0.07
N ASP A 42 4.44 -2.06 -0.54
CA ASP A 42 5.82 -2.52 -0.30
C ASP A 42 6.14 -2.69 1.20
N ALA A 43 5.66 -1.75 2.03
CA ALA A 43 5.82 -1.81 3.48
C ALA A 43 4.99 -2.94 4.12
N VAL A 44 3.82 -3.27 3.55
CA VAL A 44 3.00 -4.40 3.99
C VAL A 44 3.67 -5.72 3.59
N ASP A 45 4.16 -5.84 2.36
CA ASP A 45 4.86 -7.03 1.86
C ASP A 45 6.11 -7.31 2.72
N SER A 46 6.92 -6.29 2.99
CA SER A 46 8.09 -6.43 3.88
C SER A 46 7.74 -6.91 5.29
N ARG A 47 6.55 -6.52 5.81
CA ARG A 47 6.07 -7.01 7.11
C ARG A 47 5.61 -8.45 7.02
N PHE A 48 4.97 -8.85 5.92
CA PHE A 48 4.59 -10.24 5.68
C PHE A 48 5.82 -11.13 5.57
N ASP A 49 6.85 -10.75 4.80
CA ASP A 49 8.12 -11.48 4.72
C ASP A 49 8.74 -11.70 6.12
N SER A 50 8.72 -10.65 6.96
CA SER A 50 9.22 -10.74 8.34
C SER A 50 8.39 -11.68 9.22
N LEU A 51 7.08 -11.74 9.02
CA LEU A 51 6.19 -12.66 9.74
C LEU A 51 6.39 -14.10 9.26
N GLU A 52 6.48 -14.31 7.95
CA GLU A 52 6.76 -15.62 7.35
C GLU A 52 8.09 -16.19 7.87
N ALA A 53 9.13 -15.35 7.99
CA ALA A 53 10.41 -15.77 8.56
C ALA A 53 10.33 -16.15 10.05
N LYS A 54 9.37 -15.62 10.81
CA LYS A 54 9.19 -15.90 12.25
C LYS A 54 8.34 -17.13 12.52
N LEU A 55 7.45 -17.52 11.60
CA LEU A 55 6.56 -18.67 11.78
C LEU A 55 7.32 -19.97 12.13
N PRO A 56 8.39 -20.36 11.41
CA PRO A 56 9.14 -21.59 11.73
C PRO A 56 9.80 -21.57 13.12
N VAL A 57 10.14 -20.37 13.62
CA VAL A 57 10.70 -20.23 14.98
C VAL A 57 9.61 -20.48 16.01
N MET A 58 8.41 -19.94 15.80
CA MET A 58 7.26 -20.15 16.68
C MET A 58 6.82 -21.62 16.68
N GLU A 59 6.82 -22.29 15.53
CA GLU A 59 6.55 -23.73 15.42
C GLU A 59 7.54 -24.55 16.26
N LYS A 60 8.85 -24.28 16.13
CA LYS A 60 9.88 -24.94 16.94
C LYS A 60 9.75 -24.66 18.44
N MET A 61 9.33 -23.45 18.82
CA MET A 61 9.08 -23.13 20.23
C MET A 61 7.91 -23.93 20.79
N ALA A 62 6.83 -24.07 20.03
CA ALA A 62 5.69 -24.90 20.43
C ALA A 62 6.08 -26.38 20.56
N GLU A 63 6.90 -26.91 19.65
CA GLU A 63 7.47 -28.25 19.77
C GLU A 63 8.32 -28.41 21.05
N PHE A 64 9.15 -27.41 21.37
CA PHE A 64 9.99 -27.43 22.56
C PHE A 64 9.16 -27.42 23.86
N GLU A 65 8.06 -26.68 23.91
CA GLU A 65 7.13 -26.69 25.04
C GLU A 65 6.55 -28.09 25.30
N VAL A 66 6.20 -28.84 24.24
CA VAL A 66 5.73 -30.22 24.37
C VAL A 66 6.82 -31.12 24.94
N LEU A 67 8.05 -31.01 24.42
CA LEU A 67 9.19 -31.81 24.89
C LEU A 67 9.54 -31.52 26.35
N LEU A 68 9.42 -30.27 26.81
CA LEU A 68 9.62 -29.90 28.21
C LEU A 68 8.63 -30.62 29.14
N VAL A 69 7.34 -30.62 28.79
CA VAL A 69 6.32 -31.33 29.57
C VAL A 69 6.60 -32.83 29.63
N GLU A 70 7.07 -33.44 28.55
CA GLU A 70 7.45 -34.85 28.54
C GLU A 70 8.67 -35.15 29.41
N LEU A 71 9.67 -34.27 29.42
CA LEU A 71 10.84 -34.38 30.29
C LEU A 71 10.49 -34.25 31.76
N GLU A 72 9.63 -33.29 32.12
CA GLU A 72 9.13 -33.11 33.48
C GLU A 72 8.42 -34.37 33.99
N LYS A 73 7.56 -34.99 33.17
CA LYS A 73 6.89 -36.25 33.50
C LYS A 73 7.87 -37.39 33.74
N LYS A 74 8.89 -37.52 32.88
CA LYS A 74 9.92 -38.56 33.02
C LYS A 74 10.71 -38.39 34.32
N LEU A 75 11.10 -37.15 34.65
CA LEU A 75 11.83 -36.85 35.88
C LEU A 75 10.97 -37.11 37.13
N ALA A 76 9.68 -36.81 37.10
CA ALA A 76 8.77 -37.11 38.20
C ALA A 76 8.54 -38.62 38.41
N SER A 77 8.81 -39.44 37.40
CA SER A 77 8.68 -40.91 37.45
C SER A 77 9.98 -41.67 37.73
N ALA A 78 11.12 -40.98 37.80
CA ALA A 78 12.46 -41.55 38.06
C ALA A 78 12.82 -41.46 39.54
#